data_AF-T1C2B1-F1
#
_entry.id   AF-T1C2B1-F1
#
_cell.length_a   1.000
_cell.length_b   1.000
_cell.length_c   1.000
_cell.angle_alpha   90.00
_cell.angle_beta   90.00
_cell.angle_gamma   90.00
#
_symmetry.space_group_name_H-M   'P 1'
#
loop_
_entity.id
_entity.type
_entity.pdbx_description
1 polymer ?
#
loop_
_entity_poly.entity_id
_entity_poly.type
_entity_poly.pdbx_seq_one_letter_code
_entity_poly.pdbx_strand_id
1 'polypeptide(L)'
;REPAGYGPLLQTEIVLGKIEERLPYRKLEERLEREGIPGCPATIQAIVWGASDKLRGEEATILQRLRASPWVHADESSYRIDGRKVWIWVFCTEADLLLVIRPSRGREVVEEVLGKDYTGQIVCDGWKSYIGWVLQRCWAHLLRYARAGAEESAEGKELYGALCALHAELTERVKEVSRRTLAWRLRKGERVLQGLLDRYGESEAPGLAKVMTYLRNGMPWWLTFLKHPGMEATNNRGERGLREAIVIRKIIGTLRNWKGAKALARLLSVLGTWKLRGENPATQLYATLS
;
A
#
# COMPACT_ATOMS: atom_id res chain seq x y z
N ARG A 1 -17.43 -5.14 -33.23
CA ARG A 1 -18.74 -4.58 -32.88
C ARG A 1 -18.54 -3.75 -31.63
N GLU A 2 -18.58 -2.43 -31.72
CA GLU A 2 -18.71 -1.60 -30.53
C GLU A 2 -20.01 -2.02 -29.83
N PRO A 3 -20.00 -2.24 -28.50
CA PRO A 3 -21.25 -2.50 -27.79
C PRO A 3 -22.14 -1.29 -28.01
N ALA A 4 -23.39 -1.50 -28.48
CA ALA A 4 -24.40 -0.46 -28.61
C ALA A 4 -24.47 0.32 -27.28
N GLY A 5 -23.88 1.51 -27.27
CA GLY A 5 -23.17 1.98 -26.10
C GLY A 5 -24.07 2.71 -25.14
N TYR A 6 -24.26 2.18 -23.93
CA TYR A 6 -24.81 2.98 -22.83
C TYR A 6 -24.05 4.31 -22.73
N GLY A 7 -24.77 5.39 -22.43
CA GLY A 7 -24.15 6.71 -22.31
C GLY A 7 -23.06 6.76 -21.23
N PRO A 8 -22.14 7.74 -21.29
CA PRO A 8 -21.03 7.88 -20.34
C PRO A 8 -21.45 7.89 -18.86
N LEU A 9 -22.63 8.44 -18.55
CA LEU A 9 -23.20 8.44 -17.21
C LEU A 9 -23.41 7.03 -16.67
N LEU A 10 -24.10 6.18 -17.43
CA LEU A 10 -24.37 4.81 -16.99
C LEU A 10 -23.11 3.96 -16.96
N GLN A 11 -22.17 4.17 -17.89
CA GLN A 11 -20.87 3.50 -17.85
C GLN A 11 -20.09 3.87 -16.58
N THR A 12 -20.14 5.14 -16.18
CA THR A 12 -19.52 5.65 -14.94
C THR A 12 -20.09 4.93 -13.72
N GLU A 13 -21.42 4.90 -13.58
CA GLU A 13 -22.10 4.21 -12.48
C GLU A 13 -21.77 2.71 -12.44
N ILE A 14 -21.72 2.05 -13.59
CA ILE A 14 -21.32 0.63 -13.67
C ILE A 14 -19.90 0.40 -13.13
N VAL A 15 -18.95 1.27 -13.49
CA VAL A 15 -17.56 1.15 -13.03
C VAL A 15 -17.43 1.47 -11.55
N LEU A 16 -18.09 2.52 -11.05
CA LEU A 16 -18.10 2.85 -9.63
C LEU A 16 -18.76 1.73 -8.82
N GLY A 17 -19.90 1.20 -9.26
CA GLY A 17 -20.53 0.06 -8.63
C GLY A 17 -19.61 -1.17 -8.58
N LYS A 18 -18.82 -1.39 -9.64
CA LYS A 18 -17.84 -2.49 -9.69
C LYS A 18 -16.71 -2.33 -8.69
N ILE A 19 -16.19 -1.11 -8.54
CA ILE A 19 -14.92 -0.84 -7.85
C ILE A 19 -15.16 -0.30 -6.45
N GLU A 20 -15.94 0.76 -6.32
CA GLU A 20 -16.22 1.48 -5.07
C GLU A 20 -17.25 0.75 -4.21
N GLU A 21 -18.33 0.30 -4.82
CA GLU A 21 -19.36 -0.51 -4.13
C GLU A 21 -18.99 -1.99 -4.10
N ARG A 22 -17.92 -2.37 -4.81
CA ARG A 22 -17.32 -3.72 -4.84
C ARG A 22 -18.30 -4.80 -5.32
N LEU A 23 -19.29 -4.43 -6.13
CA LEU A 23 -20.33 -5.35 -6.57
C LEU A 23 -19.78 -6.40 -7.55
N PRO A 24 -20.08 -7.70 -7.36
CA PRO A 24 -19.88 -8.72 -8.38
C PRO A 24 -20.66 -8.41 -9.65
N TYR A 25 -20.20 -8.88 -10.82
CA TYR A 25 -20.86 -8.59 -12.11
C TYR A 25 -22.35 -9.00 -12.12
N ARG A 26 -22.71 -10.14 -11.53
CA ARG A 26 -24.12 -10.56 -11.39
C ARG A 26 -24.93 -9.61 -10.51
N LYS A 27 -24.34 -9.01 -9.47
CA LYS A 27 -25.03 -8.04 -8.62
C LYS A 27 -25.22 -6.69 -9.30
N LEU A 28 -24.31 -6.31 -10.20
CA LEU A 28 -24.51 -5.16 -11.07
C LEU A 28 -25.63 -5.40 -12.08
N GLU A 29 -25.69 -6.59 -12.68
CA GLU A 29 -26.80 -7.00 -13.54
C GLU A 29 -28.14 -6.93 -12.80
N GLU A 30 -28.27 -7.56 -11.63
CA GLU A 30 -29.47 -7.48 -10.78
C GLU A 30 -29.84 -6.03 -10.38
N ARG A 31 -28.86 -5.12 -10.29
CA ARG A 31 -29.12 -3.69 -10.03
C ARG A 31 -29.71 -3.02 -11.28
N LEU A 32 -29.09 -3.22 -12.44
CA LEU A 32 -29.55 -2.65 -13.71
C LEU A 32 -30.96 -3.16 -14.08
N GLU A 33 -31.24 -4.45 -13.87
CA GLU A 33 -32.57 -5.04 -14.12
C GLU A 33 -33.66 -4.38 -13.27
N ARG A 34 -33.38 -4.10 -11.98
CA ARG A 34 -34.32 -3.38 -11.09
C ARG A 34 -34.60 -1.95 -11.55
N GLU A 35 -33.66 -1.34 -12.27
CA GLU A 35 -33.78 0.00 -12.85
C GLU A 35 -34.39 -0.06 -14.27
N GLY A 36 -34.81 -1.23 -14.76
CA GLY A 36 -35.37 -1.41 -16.11
C GLY A 36 -34.33 -1.31 -17.23
N ILE A 37 -33.05 -1.34 -16.89
CA ILE A 37 -31.94 -1.24 -17.84
C ILE A 37 -31.53 -2.66 -18.22
N PRO A 38 -31.73 -3.10 -19.49
CA PRO A 38 -31.28 -4.42 -19.91
C PRO A 38 -29.77 -4.49 -19.76
N GLY A 39 -29.22 -5.59 -19.29
CA GLY A 39 -27.78 -5.78 -19.12
C GLY A 39 -27.44 -7.25 -19.01
N CYS A 40 -26.19 -7.61 -19.28
CA CYS A 40 -25.68 -8.95 -18.98
C CYS A 40 -24.22 -8.85 -18.50
N PRO A 41 -23.68 -9.86 -17.79
CA PRO A 41 -22.36 -9.78 -17.17
C PRO A 41 -21.25 -9.52 -18.18
N ALA A 42 -21.39 -10.03 -19.40
CA ALA A 42 -20.43 -9.82 -20.48
C ALA A 42 -20.38 -8.36 -20.92
N THR A 43 -21.53 -7.71 -21.09
CA THR A 43 -21.60 -6.29 -21.45
C THR A 43 -21.07 -5.40 -20.33
N ILE A 44 -21.46 -5.67 -19.08
CA ILE A 44 -20.96 -4.94 -17.90
C ILE A 44 -19.43 -5.10 -17.78
N GLN A 45 -18.91 -6.30 -18.01
CA GLN A 45 -17.47 -6.55 -18.04
C GLN A 45 -16.78 -5.77 -19.16
N ALA A 46 -17.36 -5.73 -20.36
CA ALA A 46 -16.80 -4.98 -21.48
C ALA A 46 -16.70 -3.48 -21.16
N ILE A 47 -17.72 -2.90 -20.51
CA ILE A 47 -17.72 -1.50 -20.04
C ILE A 47 -16.59 -1.27 -19.03
N VAL A 48 -16.50 -2.10 -17.99
CA VAL A 48 -15.46 -1.97 -16.96
C VAL A 48 -14.05 -2.07 -17.56
N TRP A 49 -13.84 -3.00 -18.48
CA TRP A 49 -12.54 -3.17 -19.13
C TRP A 49 -12.22 -2.03 -20.10
N GLY A 50 -13.22 -1.56 -20.85
CA GLY A 50 -13.09 -0.40 -21.72
C GLY A 50 -12.73 0.88 -20.95
N ALA A 51 -13.38 1.10 -19.80
CA ALA A 51 -13.05 2.21 -18.90
C ALA A 51 -11.61 2.13 -18.37
N SER A 52 -11.19 0.94 -17.94
CA SER A 52 -9.78 0.70 -17.59
C SER A 52 -8.84 1.05 -18.76
N ASP A 53 -9.17 0.65 -19.98
CA ASP A 53 -8.31 0.90 -21.13
C ASP A 53 -8.18 2.41 -21.45
N LYS A 54 -9.24 3.19 -21.27
CA LYS A 54 -9.20 4.66 -21.38
C LYS A 54 -8.32 5.32 -20.31
N LEU A 55 -8.18 4.71 -19.13
CA LEU A 55 -7.38 5.25 -18.00
C LEU A 55 -5.89 4.89 -18.04
N ARG A 56 -5.39 4.30 -19.14
CA ARG A 56 -3.97 3.93 -19.26
C ARG A 56 -3.02 5.15 -19.16
N GLY A 57 -3.43 6.29 -19.69
CA GLY A 57 -2.65 7.54 -19.61
C GLY A 57 -2.50 8.04 -18.17
N GLU A 58 -3.58 7.99 -17.40
CA GLU A 58 -3.57 8.37 -15.97
C GLU A 58 -2.68 7.43 -15.15
N GLU A 59 -2.79 6.11 -15.36
CA GLU A 59 -1.91 5.13 -14.71
C GLU A 59 -0.42 5.39 -15.03
N ALA A 60 -0.10 5.69 -16.29
CA ALA A 60 1.26 6.00 -16.69
C ALA A 60 1.76 7.29 -16.01
N THR A 61 0.90 8.30 -15.86
CA THR A 61 1.25 9.55 -15.19
C THR A 61 1.47 9.34 -13.68
N ILE A 62 0.63 8.53 -13.03
CA ILE A 62 0.83 8.09 -11.63
C ILE A 62 2.20 7.43 -11.48
N LEU A 63 2.52 6.47 -12.36
CA LEU A 63 3.79 5.76 -12.34
C LEU A 63 4.98 6.73 -12.42
N GLN A 64 4.93 7.71 -13.33
CA GLN A 64 6.01 8.69 -13.45
C GLN A 64 6.18 9.56 -12.19
N ARG A 65 5.08 9.99 -11.58
CA ARG A 65 5.13 10.75 -10.32
C ARG A 65 5.69 9.93 -9.16
N LEU A 66 5.35 8.65 -9.08
CA LEU A 66 5.94 7.74 -8.09
C LEU A 66 7.45 7.58 -8.28
N ARG A 67 7.91 7.42 -9.53
CA ARG A 67 9.34 7.32 -9.86
C ARG A 67 10.12 8.60 -9.55
N ALA A 68 9.47 9.76 -9.66
CA ALA A 68 10.06 11.04 -9.31
C ALA A 68 9.95 11.40 -7.82
N SER A 69 9.21 10.62 -7.03
CA SER A 69 8.94 10.93 -5.62
C SER A 69 10.20 10.73 -4.76
N PRO A 70 10.49 11.63 -3.80
CA PRO A 70 11.61 11.46 -2.87
C PRO A 70 11.45 10.21 -1.99
N TRP A 71 10.23 9.77 -1.73
CA TRP A 71 9.94 8.50 -1.09
C TRP A 71 8.61 7.90 -1.55
N VAL A 72 8.48 6.59 -1.40
CA VAL A 72 7.24 5.85 -1.63
C VAL A 72 6.96 4.90 -0.48
N HIS A 73 5.68 4.70 -0.19
CA HIS A 73 5.21 3.60 0.63
C HIS A 73 5.00 2.38 -0.25
N ALA A 74 5.51 1.23 0.16
CA ALA A 74 5.35 -0.02 -0.57
C ALA A 74 4.93 -1.16 0.36
N ASP A 75 4.01 -1.99 -0.13
CA ASP A 75 3.54 -3.19 0.56
C ASP A 75 2.98 -4.19 -0.46
N GLU A 76 2.77 -5.43 -0.04
CA GLU A 76 2.28 -6.48 -0.91
C GLU A 76 1.49 -7.55 -0.18
N SER A 77 0.50 -8.11 -0.88
CA SER A 77 -0.33 -9.20 -0.35
C SER A 77 -0.55 -10.27 -1.41
N SER A 78 -0.78 -11.50 -0.94
CA SER A 78 -1.09 -12.61 -1.83
C SER A 78 -2.42 -12.36 -2.56
N TYR A 79 -2.51 -12.81 -3.80
CA TYR A 79 -3.73 -12.76 -4.58
C TYR A 79 -3.85 -14.04 -5.40
N ARG A 80 -4.96 -14.24 -6.10
CA ARG A 80 -5.14 -15.37 -7.02
C ARG A 80 -5.67 -14.93 -8.38
N ILE A 81 -5.06 -15.47 -9.44
CA ILE A 81 -5.60 -15.44 -10.80
C ILE A 81 -5.75 -16.90 -11.23
N ASP A 82 -6.98 -17.29 -11.56
CA ASP A 82 -7.34 -18.64 -11.95
C ASP A 82 -6.82 -19.71 -10.97
N GLY A 83 -7.02 -19.45 -9.67
CA GLY A 83 -6.54 -20.32 -8.58
C GLY A 83 -5.02 -20.26 -8.31
N ARG A 84 -4.22 -19.71 -9.22
CA ARG A 84 -2.76 -19.60 -9.07
C ARG A 84 -2.38 -18.41 -8.20
N LYS A 85 -1.46 -18.62 -7.26
CA LYS A 85 -0.94 -17.58 -6.38
C LYS A 85 -0.17 -16.54 -7.19
N VAL A 86 -0.53 -15.28 -7.00
CA VAL A 86 0.17 -14.09 -7.49
C VAL A 86 0.26 -13.08 -6.35
N TRP A 87 0.82 -11.91 -6.60
CA TRP A 87 0.97 -10.84 -5.62
C TRP A 87 0.37 -9.56 -6.15
N ILE A 88 -0.42 -8.89 -5.30
CA ILE A 88 -0.79 -7.51 -5.52
C ILE A 88 0.16 -6.64 -4.69
N TRP A 89 0.77 -5.68 -5.36
CA TRP A 89 1.68 -4.71 -4.78
C TRP A 89 1.00 -3.35 -4.78
N VAL A 90 1.27 -2.57 -3.75
CA VAL A 90 0.94 -1.15 -3.69
C VAL A 90 2.22 -0.33 -3.66
N PHE A 91 2.21 0.78 -4.38
CA PHE A 91 3.18 1.85 -4.30
C PHE A 91 2.41 3.16 -4.18
N CYS A 92 2.67 3.95 -3.14
CA CYS A 92 1.91 5.17 -2.93
C CYS A 92 2.67 6.29 -2.23
N THR A 93 2.19 7.51 -2.46
CA THR A 93 2.59 8.75 -1.77
C THR A 93 1.35 9.40 -1.18
N GLU A 94 1.49 10.62 -0.66
CA GLU A 94 0.39 11.44 -0.19
C GLU A 94 -0.68 11.68 -1.26
N ALA A 95 -0.30 11.70 -2.54
CA ALA A 95 -1.16 12.12 -3.65
C ALA A 95 -1.31 11.07 -4.77
N ASP A 96 -0.58 9.96 -4.73
CA ASP A 96 -0.57 8.95 -5.79
C ASP A 96 -0.70 7.54 -5.23
N LEU A 97 -1.51 6.71 -5.90
CA LEU A 97 -1.72 5.30 -5.58
C LEU A 97 -1.56 4.46 -6.85
N LEU A 98 -0.63 3.51 -6.82
CA LEU A 98 -0.48 2.50 -7.86
C LEU A 98 -0.58 1.10 -7.25
N LEU A 99 -1.46 0.30 -7.82
CA LEU A 99 -1.57 -1.12 -7.57
C LEU A 99 -1.13 -1.88 -8.82
N VAL A 100 -0.26 -2.88 -8.64
CA VAL A 100 0.12 -3.79 -9.72
C VAL A 100 -0.04 -5.23 -9.27
N ILE A 101 -0.52 -6.10 -10.16
CA ILE A 101 -0.59 -7.54 -9.91
C ILE A 101 0.51 -8.23 -10.71
N ARG A 102 1.37 -8.99 -10.04
CA ARG A 102 2.53 -9.68 -10.63
C ARG A 102 2.64 -11.11 -10.10
N PRO A 103 3.20 -12.06 -10.88
CA PRO A 103 3.44 -13.42 -10.40
C PRO A 103 4.44 -13.48 -9.23
N SER A 104 5.34 -12.50 -9.15
CA SER A 104 6.43 -12.48 -8.18
C SER A 104 6.18 -11.57 -6.98
N ARG A 105 6.80 -11.94 -5.84
CA ARG A 105 6.98 -11.12 -4.63
C ARG A 105 8.43 -10.63 -4.47
N GLY A 106 9.21 -10.73 -5.55
CA GLY A 106 10.64 -10.46 -5.53
C GLY A 106 10.97 -9.01 -5.85
N ARG A 107 12.27 -8.73 -5.74
CA ARG A 107 12.89 -7.42 -5.98
C ARG A 107 12.63 -6.91 -7.40
N GLU A 108 12.53 -7.80 -8.37
CA GLU A 108 12.28 -7.48 -9.77
C GLU A 108 11.00 -6.67 -9.99
N VAL A 109 9.99 -6.81 -9.11
CA VAL A 109 8.76 -6.00 -9.20
C VAL A 109 9.02 -4.56 -8.75
N VAL A 110 9.83 -4.37 -7.72
CA VAL A 110 10.23 -3.03 -7.25
C VAL A 110 11.05 -2.33 -8.34
N GLU A 111 11.99 -3.04 -8.97
CA GLU A 111 12.79 -2.52 -10.09
C GLU A 111 11.94 -2.22 -11.34
N GLU A 112 10.95 -3.06 -11.65
CA GLU A 112 10.01 -2.83 -12.74
C GLU A 112 9.20 -1.55 -12.52
N VAL A 113 8.65 -1.37 -11.32
CA VAL A 113 7.74 -0.27 -11.01
C VAL A 113 8.50 1.02 -10.76
N LEU A 114 9.44 1.05 -9.82
CA LEU A 114 10.15 2.29 -9.46
C LEU A 114 11.31 2.61 -10.41
N GLY A 115 11.79 1.63 -11.17
CA GLY A 115 13.01 1.73 -11.95
C GLY A 115 14.23 1.31 -11.14
N LYS A 116 15.22 0.73 -11.83
CA LYS A 116 16.49 0.31 -11.22
C LYS A 116 17.28 1.47 -10.61
N ASP A 117 17.14 2.64 -11.20
CA ASP A 117 17.84 3.86 -10.81
C ASP A 117 17.03 4.75 -9.85
N TYR A 118 15.97 4.20 -9.23
CA TYR A 118 15.20 4.94 -8.23
C TYR A 118 16.06 5.30 -7.02
N THR A 119 16.29 6.61 -6.83
CA THR A 119 17.15 7.14 -5.74
C THR A 119 16.36 7.55 -4.50
N GLY A 120 15.03 7.46 -4.53
CA GLY A 120 14.19 7.77 -3.39
C GLY A 120 14.20 6.68 -2.31
N GLN A 121 13.48 6.93 -1.22
CA GLN A 121 13.40 6.01 -0.08
C GLN A 121 12.12 5.17 -0.13
N ILE A 122 12.16 3.98 0.46
CA ILE A 122 10.98 3.09 0.53
C ILE A 122 10.55 2.91 1.99
N VAL A 123 9.32 3.31 2.31
CA VAL A 123 8.68 3.03 3.59
C VAL A 123 7.98 1.67 3.49
N CYS A 124 8.40 0.69 4.29
CA CYS A 124 7.91 -0.69 4.19
C CYS A 124 7.96 -1.43 5.54
N ASP A 125 7.27 -2.57 5.63
CA ASP A 125 7.39 -3.52 6.77
C ASP A 125 8.76 -4.25 6.80
N GLY A 126 9.47 -4.17 5.67
CA GLY A 126 10.83 -4.62 5.40
C GLY A 126 10.97 -6.11 5.12
N TRP A 127 10.13 -6.58 4.20
CA TRP A 127 10.39 -7.76 3.38
C TRP A 127 11.73 -7.65 2.62
N LYS A 128 12.36 -8.81 2.33
CA LYS A 128 13.69 -8.88 1.72
C LYS A 128 13.76 -8.31 0.29
N SER A 129 12.62 -8.20 -0.41
CA SER A 129 12.58 -7.65 -1.78
C SER A 129 13.03 -6.19 -1.85
N TYR A 130 12.94 -5.46 -0.73
CA TYR A 130 13.33 -4.05 -0.63
C TYR A 130 14.82 -3.87 -0.33
N ILE A 131 15.59 -4.94 -0.14
CA ILE A 131 17.03 -4.84 0.09
C ILE A 131 17.72 -4.35 -1.19
N GLY A 132 18.42 -3.22 -1.07
CA GLY A 132 19.06 -2.51 -2.18
C GLY A 132 18.74 -1.02 -2.21
N TRP A 133 17.66 -0.60 -1.53
CA TRP A 133 17.28 0.80 -1.38
C TRP A 133 17.47 1.28 0.06
N VAL A 134 17.40 2.61 0.24
CA VAL A 134 17.30 3.22 1.57
C VAL A 134 15.87 3.05 2.06
N LEU A 135 15.71 2.37 3.20
CA LEU A 135 14.40 2.05 3.74
C LEU A 135 14.03 2.92 4.93
N GLN A 136 12.73 3.04 5.17
CA GLN A 136 12.17 3.34 6.48
C GLN A 136 11.37 2.12 6.94
N ARG A 137 11.85 1.44 7.99
CA ARG A 137 11.15 0.30 8.57
C ARG A 137 9.91 0.76 9.33
N CYS A 138 8.81 0.06 9.14
CA CYS A 138 7.54 0.39 9.78
C CYS A 138 7.58 0.17 11.29
N TRP A 139 7.59 1.25 12.07
CA TRP A 139 7.52 1.18 13.54
C TRP A 139 6.28 0.48 14.06
N ALA A 140 5.13 0.59 13.38
CA ALA A 140 3.90 -0.07 13.81
C ALA A 140 4.06 -1.60 13.89
N HIS A 141 4.82 -2.22 12.98
CA HIS A 141 5.12 -3.65 13.03
C HIS A 141 6.03 -4.00 14.21
N LEU A 142 7.07 -3.20 14.47
CA LEU A 142 7.96 -3.40 15.60
C LEU A 142 7.21 -3.34 16.93
N LEU A 143 6.35 -2.32 17.09
CA LEU A 143 5.52 -2.16 18.29
C LEU A 143 4.49 -3.29 18.45
N ARG A 144 3.93 -3.82 17.34
CA ARG A 144 3.05 -5.00 17.40
C ARG A 144 3.79 -6.24 17.91
N TYR A 145 5.00 -6.50 17.44
CA TYR A 145 5.80 -7.62 17.95
C TYR A 145 6.20 -7.42 19.40
N ALA A 146 6.60 -6.20 19.78
CA ALA A 146 6.97 -5.88 21.14
C ALA A 146 5.80 -6.01 22.11
N ARG A 147 4.59 -5.61 21.69
CA ARG A 147 3.36 -5.81 22.48
C ARG A 147 3.09 -7.29 22.75
N ALA A 148 3.23 -8.15 21.74
CA ALA A 148 3.07 -9.59 21.92
C ALA A 148 4.12 -10.15 22.89
N GLY A 149 5.39 -9.75 22.77
CA GLY A 149 6.45 -10.17 23.71
C GLY A 149 6.23 -9.66 25.14
N ALA A 150 5.55 -8.52 25.32
CA ALA A 150 5.19 -7.99 26.64
C ALA A 150 4.14 -8.83 27.38
N GLU A 151 3.37 -9.66 26.67
CA GLU A 151 2.43 -10.60 27.28
C GLU A 151 3.16 -11.82 27.88
N GLU A 152 4.42 -12.05 27.51
CA GLU A 152 5.19 -13.25 27.87
C GLU A 152 6.14 -13.06 29.07
N SER A 153 6.58 -11.84 29.39
CA SER A 153 7.57 -11.58 30.46
C SER A 153 7.58 -10.15 31.00
N ALA A 154 8.19 -9.92 32.16
CA ALA A 154 8.38 -8.58 32.72
C ALA A 154 9.37 -7.76 31.88
N GLU A 155 10.45 -8.38 31.43
CA GLU A 155 11.45 -7.79 30.53
C GLU A 155 10.81 -7.40 29.18
N GLY A 156 9.86 -8.20 28.69
CA GLY A 156 9.08 -7.87 27.50
C GLY A 156 8.24 -6.61 27.67
N LYS A 157 7.63 -6.42 28.87
CA LYS A 157 6.89 -5.20 29.21
C LYS A 157 7.82 -3.99 29.28
N GLU A 158 9.01 -4.13 29.86
CA GLU A 158 10.03 -3.08 29.87
C GLU A 158 10.45 -2.68 28.46
N LEU A 159 10.79 -3.67 27.60
CA LEU A 159 11.19 -3.44 26.21
C LEU A 159 10.07 -2.74 25.42
N TYR A 160 8.84 -3.22 25.54
CA TYR A 160 7.69 -2.62 24.87
C TYR A 160 7.46 -1.17 25.34
N GLY A 161 7.53 -0.91 26.65
CA GLY A 161 7.44 0.42 27.22
C GLY A 161 8.53 1.36 26.69
N ALA A 162 9.78 0.89 26.66
CA ALA A 162 10.91 1.64 26.12
C ALA A 162 10.75 1.98 24.63
N LEU A 163 10.31 1.02 23.82
CA LEU A 163 10.05 1.23 22.39
C LEU A 163 8.88 2.20 22.16
N CYS A 164 7.81 2.11 22.95
CA CYS A 164 6.69 3.05 22.87
C CYS A 164 7.10 4.48 23.23
N ALA A 165 7.82 4.65 24.34
CA ALA A 165 8.31 5.95 24.79
C ALA A 165 9.25 6.58 23.76
N LEU A 166 10.19 5.78 23.22
CA LEU A 166 11.09 6.22 22.18
C LEU A 166 10.32 6.64 20.92
N HIS A 167 9.40 5.80 20.41
CA HIS A 167 8.63 6.12 19.21
C HIS A 167 7.80 7.41 19.38
N ALA A 168 7.15 7.57 20.53
CA ALA A 168 6.38 8.77 20.85
C ALA A 168 7.27 10.02 20.79
N GLU A 169 8.42 10.00 21.46
CA GLU A 169 9.36 11.13 21.44
C GLU A 169 9.91 11.43 20.05
N LEU A 170 10.29 10.40 19.27
CA LEU A 170 10.86 10.60 17.94
C LEU A 170 9.84 11.21 16.96
N THR A 171 8.58 10.83 17.07
CA THR A 171 7.49 11.24 16.16
C THR A 171 6.73 12.49 16.59
N GLU A 172 6.87 12.91 17.85
CA GLU A 172 6.18 14.08 18.39
C GLU A 172 6.46 15.34 17.55
N ARG A 173 5.41 15.91 16.94
CA ARG A 173 5.48 17.14 16.13
C ARG A 173 6.63 17.12 15.10
N VAL A 174 6.96 15.94 14.56
CA VAL A 174 8.15 15.73 13.71
C VAL A 174 8.20 16.66 12.48
N LYS A 175 7.03 17.10 11.99
CA LYS A 175 6.91 18.03 10.85
C LYS A 175 7.17 19.50 11.21
N GLU A 176 7.19 19.84 12.50
CA GLU A 176 7.23 21.22 12.99
C GLU A 176 8.53 21.55 13.74
N VAL A 177 9.34 20.54 14.07
CA VAL A 177 10.58 20.72 14.83
C VAL A 177 11.77 21.11 13.93
N SER A 178 12.75 21.80 14.52
CA SER A 178 13.95 22.22 13.82
C SER A 178 14.80 21.04 13.33
N ARG A 179 15.60 21.25 12.27
CA ARG A 179 16.61 20.27 11.81
C ARG A 179 17.59 19.87 12.92
N ARG A 180 17.95 20.79 13.83
CA ARG A 180 18.82 20.50 14.98
C ARG A 180 18.16 19.51 15.94
N THR A 181 16.87 19.68 16.20
CA THR A 181 16.07 18.76 17.03
C THR A 181 15.97 17.38 16.39
N LEU A 182 15.71 17.30 15.07
CA LEU A 182 15.68 16.03 14.33
C LEU A 182 17.02 15.30 14.39
N ALA A 183 18.15 16.02 14.21
CA ALA A 183 19.48 15.44 14.32
C ALA A 183 19.81 14.94 15.74
N TRP A 184 19.33 15.64 16.77
CA TRP A 184 19.45 15.17 18.15
C TRP A 184 18.61 13.92 18.40
N ARG A 185 17.36 13.90 17.93
CA ARG A 185 16.45 12.73 18.01
C ARG A 185 17.04 11.52 17.29
N LEU A 186 17.65 11.72 16.12
CA LEU A 186 18.34 10.67 15.38
C LEU A 186 19.45 10.03 16.23
N ARG A 187 20.39 10.83 16.74
CA ARG A 187 21.50 10.32 17.58
C ARG A 187 21.00 9.63 18.86
N LYS A 188 19.96 10.18 19.49
CA LYS A 188 19.34 9.56 20.67
C LYS A 188 18.69 8.23 20.30
N GLY A 189 17.91 8.18 19.21
CA GLY A 189 17.27 6.97 18.72
C GLY A 189 18.28 5.88 18.38
N GLU A 190 19.36 6.22 17.68
CA GLU A 190 20.45 5.29 17.36
C GLU A 190 21.04 4.68 18.64
N ARG A 191 21.37 5.53 19.63
CA ARG A 191 21.90 5.08 20.91
C ARG A 191 20.93 4.19 21.68
N VAL A 192 19.65 4.58 21.77
CA VAL A 192 18.65 3.81 22.52
C VAL A 192 18.39 2.47 21.84
N LEU A 193 18.21 2.44 20.53
CA LEU A 193 17.97 1.18 19.81
C LEU A 193 19.19 0.24 19.90
N GLN A 194 20.41 0.78 19.84
CA GLN A 194 21.62 -0.02 20.08
C GLN A 194 21.67 -0.54 21.52
N GLY A 195 21.39 0.29 22.51
CA GLY A 195 21.36 -0.14 23.91
C GLY A 195 20.30 -1.21 24.19
N LEU A 196 19.15 -1.19 23.49
CA LEU A 196 18.16 -2.26 23.55
C LEU A 196 18.68 -3.56 22.90
N LEU A 197 19.41 -3.45 21.79
CA LEU A 197 20.10 -4.60 21.18
C LEU A 197 21.15 -5.20 22.11
N ASP A 198 21.95 -4.37 22.76
CA ASP A 198 22.99 -4.84 23.68
C ASP A 198 22.40 -5.48 24.93
N ARG A 199 21.30 -4.93 25.46
CA ARG A 199 20.66 -5.43 26.69
C ARG A 199 19.85 -6.71 26.48
N TYR A 200 19.11 -6.82 25.38
CA TYR A 200 18.14 -7.91 25.17
C TYR A 200 18.50 -8.83 24.00
N GLY A 201 19.54 -8.52 23.22
CA GLY A 201 19.84 -9.16 21.93
C GLY A 201 20.14 -10.65 21.99
N GLU A 202 20.61 -11.14 23.14
CA GLU A 202 20.93 -12.55 23.43
C GLU A 202 19.86 -13.24 24.28
N SER A 203 18.69 -12.62 24.47
CA SER A 203 17.59 -13.24 25.23
C SER A 203 17.05 -14.46 24.49
N GLU A 204 16.97 -15.61 25.18
CA GLU A 204 16.35 -16.83 24.66
C GLU A 204 14.82 -16.84 24.81
N ALA A 205 14.24 -15.87 25.52
CA ALA A 205 12.80 -15.76 25.69
C ALA A 205 12.14 -15.53 24.31
N PRO A 206 11.21 -16.40 23.86
CA PRO A 206 10.70 -16.39 22.48
C PRO A 206 10.18 -15.03 22.01
N GLY A 207 9.37 -14.35 22.83
CA GLY A 207 8.84 -13.02 22.53
C GLY A 207 9.92 -11.96 22.36
N LEU A 208 10.92 -11.92 23.24
CA LEU A 208 12.04 -10.96 23.14
C LEU A 208 12.94 -11.30 21.95
N ALA A 209 13.35 -12.56 21.81
CA ALA A 209 14.19 -13.04 20.71
C ALA A 209 13.61 -12.64 19.35
N LYS A 210 12.28 -12.75 19.20
CA LYS A 210 11.56 -12.32 17.99
C LYS A 210 11.62 -10.81 17.76
N VAL A 211 11.38 -10.01 18.79
CA VAL A 211 11.47 -8.53 18.71
C VAL A 211 12.89 -8.11 18.36
N MET A 212 13.90 -8.71 19.01
CA MET A 212 15.30 -8.38 18.79
C MET A 212 15.78 -8.80 17.40
N THR A 213 15.37 -9.97 16.93
CA THR A 213 15.62 -10.39 15.54
C THR A 213 14.99 -9.42 14.55
N TYR A 214 13.74 -9.00 14.79
CA TYR A 214 13.06 -8.04 13.93
C TYR A 214 13.76 -6.66 13.94
N LEU A 215 14.14 -6.17 15.12
CA LEU A 215 14.87 -4.91 15.29
C LEU A 215 16.22 -4.96 14.58
N ARG A 216 17.00 -6.03 14.78
CA ARG A 216 18.31 -6.24 14.16
C ARG A 216 18.20 -6.27 12.63
N ASN A 217 17.24 -7.02 12.08
CA ASN A 217 16.99 -7.10 10.63
C ASN A 217 16.52 -5.78 10.01
N GLY A 218 15.99 -4.85 10.82
CA GLY A 218 15.58 -3.53 10.37
C GLY A 218 16.69 -2.49 10.38
N MET A 219 17.83 -2.74 11.03
CA MET A 219 18.94 -1.80 11.04
C MET A 219 19.57 -1.63 9.65
N PRO A 220 20.04 -0.43 9.28
CA PRO A 220 20.03 0.84 10.04
C PRO A 220 18.76 1.71 9.80
N TRP A 221 17.68 1.13 9.28
CA TRP A 221 16.59 1.86 8.63
C TRP A 221 15.39 2.23 9.53
N TRP A 222 15.53 2.16 10.85
CA TRP A 222 14.44 2.54 11.77
C TRP A 222 14.19 4.04 11.85
N LEU A 223 15.21 4.85 11.56
CA LEU A 223 15.23 6.29 11.86
C LEU A 223 15.37 7.16 10.61
N THR A 224 15.24 6.57 9.42
CA THR A 224 15.36 7.27 8.14
C THR A 224 14.40 8.46 8.03
N PHE A 225 13.19 8.36 8.57
CA PHE A 225 12.20 9.44 8.57
C PHE A 225 12.69 10.72 9.26
N LEU A 226 13.64 10.64 10.20
CA LEU A 226 14.23 11.82 10.85
C LEU A 226 15.22 12.56 9.95
N LYS A 227 15.73 11.90 8.90
CA LYS A 227 16.62 12.48 7.88
C LYS A 227 15.83 13.16 6.74
N HIS A 228 14.55 12.82 6.59
CA HIS A 228 13.69 13.27 5.50
C HIS A 228 12.39 13.89 6.05
N PRO A 229 12.36 15.22 6.31
CA PRO A 229 11.17 15.90 6.81
C PRO A 229 9.94 15.64 5.94
N GLY A 230 8.84 15.21 6.57
CA GLY A 230 7.59 14.84 5.89
C GLY A 230 7.36 13.33 5.80
N MET A 231 8.43 12.52 5.79
CA MET A 231 8.35 11.07 5.77
C MET A 231 7.72 10.52 7.06
N GLU A 232 6.85 9.52 6.92
CA GLU A 232 6.20 8.85 8.05
C GLU A 232 7.09 7.73 8.62
N ALA A 233 7.07 7.54 9.95
CA ALA A 233 7.77 6.44 10.63
C ALA A 233 7.10 5.07 10.40
N THR A 234 5.87 5.05 9.88
CA THR A 234 5.06 3.84 9.68
C THR A 234 4.65 3.69 8.22
N ASN A 235 4.35 2.46 7.81
CA ASN A 235 3.84 2.15 6.48
C ASN A 235 2.31 2.13 6.40
N ASN A 236 1.63 2.89 7.27
CA ASN A 236 0.17 2.86 7.36
C ASN A 236 -0.50 3.26 6.02
N ARG A 237 0.18 4.09 5.22
CA ARG A 237 -0.29 4.49 3.89
C ARG A 237 -0.30 3.35 2.89
N GLY A 238 0.77 2.55 2.84
CA GLY A 238 0.82 1.33 2.03
C GLY A 238 -0.27 0.34 2.45
N GLU A 239 -0.35 0.05 3.76
CA GLU A 239 -1.37 -0.85 4.31
C GLU A 239 -2.81 -0.40 3.96
N ARG A 240 -3.09 0.91 4.04
CA ARG A 240 -4.39 1.48 3.63
C ARG A 240 -4.62 1.39 2.13
N GLY A 241 -3.60 1.66 1.32
CA GLY A 241 -3.69 1.60 -0.15
C GLY A 241 -4.04 0.22 -0.69
N LEU A 242 -3.63 -0.86 0.01
CA LEU A 242 -4.03 -2.23 -0.33
C LEU A 242 -5.48 -2.56 0.05
N ARG A 243 -6.06 -1.89 1.05
CA ARG A 243 -7.27 -2.33 1.74
C ARG A 243 -8.43 -2.62 0.79
N GLU A 244 -8.68 -1.74 -0.17
CA GLU A 244 -9.76 -1.90 -1.15
C GLU A 244 -9.60 -3.19 -1.96
N ALA A 245 -8.40 -3.44 -2.50
CA ALA A 245 -8.14 -4.66 -3.25
C ALA A 245 -8.29 -5.92 -2.39
N ILE A 246 -7.91 -5.85 -1.10
CA ILE A 246 -8.06 -6.96 -0.15
C ILE A 246 -9.53 -7.23 0.17
N VAL A 247 -10.36 -6.21 0.32
CA VAL A 247 -11.80 -6.39 0.55
C VAL A 247 -12.44 -7.01 -0.70
N ILE A 248 -12.13 -6.49 -1.90
CA ILE A 248 -12.60 -7.07 -3.16
C ILE A 248 -12.19 -8.53 -3.27
N ARG A 249 -10.93 -8.88 -2.94
CA ARG A 249 -10.44 -10.26 -2.91
C ARG A 249 -11.29 -11.16 -2.02
N LYS A 250 -11.69 -10.69 -0.83
CA LYS A 250 -12.53 -11.45 0.11
C LYS A 250 -13.93 -11.71 -0.45
N ILE A 251 -14.47 -10.78 -1.25
CA ILE A 251 -15.80 -10.90 -1.87
C ILE A 251 -15.76 -11.88 -3.06
N ILE A 252 -14.77 -11.75 -3.95
CA ILE A 252 -14.74 -12.52 -5.21
C ILE A 252 -13.90 -13.79 -5.15
N GLY A 253 -13.05 -13.94 -4.13
CA GLY A 253 -12.15 -15.07 -3.93
C GLY A 253 -10.93 -15.13 -4.87
N THR A 254 -11.16 -15.04 -6.19
CA THR A 254 -10.11 -15.10 -7.21
C THR A 254 -10.46 -14.23 -8.42
N LEU A 255 -9.45 -13.68 -9.08
CA LEU A 255 -9.60 -13.17 -10.45
C LEU A 255 -9.57 -14.35 -11.43
N ARG A 256 -10.19 -14.18 -12.61
CA ARG A 256 -10.30 -15.25 -13.62
C ARG A 256 -9.20 -15.22 -14.67
N ASN A 257 -8.64 -14.05 -14.98
CA ASN A 257 -7.62 -13.89 -16.00
C ASN A 257 -6.82 -12.60 -15.79
N TRP A 258 -5.72 -12.47 -16.53
CA TRP A 258 -4.82 -11.31 -16.47
C TRP A 258 -5.44 -10.02 -16.97
N LYS A 259 -6.39 -10.07 -17.93
CA LYS A 259 -7.06 -8.87 -18.43
C LYS A 259 -7.90 -8.22 -17.33
N GLY A 260 -8.72 -9.01 -16.63
CA GLY A 260 -9.49 -8.55 -15.47
C GLY A 260 -8.60 -8.11 -14.31
N ALA A 261 -7.46 -8.77 -14.09
CA ALA A 261 -6.49 -8.36 -13.08
C ALA A 261 -5.89 -6.98 -13.35
N LYS A 262 -5.45 -6.74 -14.59
CA LYS A 262 -4.94 -5.43 -15.02
C LYS A 262 -6.01 -4.35 -14.92
N ALA A 263 -7.25 -4.65 -15.34
CA ALA A 263 -8.34 -3.70 -15.24
C ALA A 263 -8.67 -3.31 -13.79
N LEU A 264 -8.73 -4.30 -12.88
CA LEU A 264 -8.96 -4.03 -11.46
C LEU A 264 -7.85 -3.18 -10.86
N ALA A 265 -6.59 -3.56 -11.09
CA ALA A 265 -5.43 -2.86 -10.54
C ALA A 265 -5.38 -1.40 -11.01
N ARG A 266 -5.60 -1.16 -12.32
CA ARG A 266 -5.62 0.19 -12.89
C ARG A 266 -6.76 1.04 -12.34
N LEU A 267 -7.98 0.50 -12.32
CA LEU A 267 -9.15 1.23 -11.82
C LEU A 267 -8.95 1.63 -10.36
N LEU A 268 -8.50 0.70 -9.50
CA LEU A 268 -8.21 1.03 -8.10
C LEU A 268 -7.09 2.08 -7.96
N SER A 269 -6.06 2.01 -8.80
CA SER A 269 -4.96 2.99 -8.80
C SER A 269 -5.45 4.40 -9.13
N VAL A 270 -6.20 4.54 -10.23
CA VAL A 270 -6.62 5.84 -10.73
C VAL A 270 -7.73 6.44 -9.86
N LEU A 271 -8.78 5.67 -9.54
CA LEU A 271 -9.85 6.16 -8.64
C LEU A 271 -9.30 6.50 -7.25
N GLY A 272 -8.40 5.66 -6.72
CA GLY A 272 -7.76 5.93 -5.43
C GLY A 272 -6.85 7.15 -5.46
N THR A 273 -6.14 7.40 -6.56
CA THR A 273 -5.33 8.62 -6.75
C THR A 273 -6.21 9.87 -6.75
N TRP A 274 -7.33 9.88 -7.49
CA TRP A 274 -8.27 11.00 -7.48
C TRP A 274 -8.76 11.30 -6.06
N LYS A 275 -9.12 10.27 -5.29
CA LYS A 275 -9.51 10.45 -3.88
C LYS A 275 -8.40 11.02 -3.01
N LEU A 276 -7.17 10.55 -3.16
CA LEU A 276 -6.02 11.09 -2.41
C LEU A 276 -5.79 12.58 -2.69
N ARG A 277 -6.16 13.04 -3.90
CA ARG A 277 -6.07 14.44 -4.34
C ARG A 277 -7.30 15.28 -3.99
N GLY A 278 -8.31 14.69 -3.35
CA GLY A 278 -9.57 15.36 -3.03
C GLY A 278 -10.49 15.55 -4.24
N GLU A 279 -10.23 14.86 -5.35
CA GLU A 279 -11.06 14.89 -6.54
C GLU A 279 -12.23 13.90 -6.43
N ASN A 280 -13.32 14.16 -7.14
CA ASN A 280 -14.49 13.28 -7.17
C ASN A 280 -14.33 12.20 -8.27
N PRO A 281 -14.23 10.90 -7.93
CA PRO A 281 -14.03 9.85 -8.93
C PRO A 281 -15.16 9.73 -9.96
N ALA A 282 -16.40 10.05 -9.60
CA ALA A 282 -17.53 10.00 -10.53
C ALA A 282 -17.40 11.08 -11.60
N THR A 283 -17.06 12.31 -11.20
CA THR A 283 -16.86 13.43 -12.12
C THR A 283 -15.69 13.16 -13.08
N GLN A 284 -14.55 12.70 -12.55
CA GLN A 284 -13.36 12.43 -13.37
C GLN A 284 -13.58 11.26 -14.33
N LEU A 285 -14.24 10.20 -13.85
CA LEU A 285 -14.54 9.05 -14.68
C LEU A 285 -15.53 9.41 -15.79
N TYR A 286 -16.60 10.15 -15.47
CA TYR A 286 -17.55 10.64 -16.48
C TYR A 286 -16.83 11.43 -17.57
N ALA A 287 -15.99 12.41 -17.20
CA ALA A 287 -15.23 13.22 -18.15
C ALA A 287 -14.28 12.38 -19.03
N THR A 288 -13.74 11.28 -18.50
CA THR A 288 -12.89 10.35 -19.26
C THR A 288 -13.69 9.45 -20.21
N LEU A 289 -14.93 9.13 -19.85
CA LEU A 289 -15.78 8.21 -20.61
C LEU A 289 -16.61 8.91 -21.70
N SER A 290 -16.88 10.21 -21.53
CA SER A 290 -17.42 11.12 -22.54
C SER A 290 -16.53 11.26 -23.77
#